data_AF-A0AA97DWZ9-F1
#
_entry.id   AF-A0AA97DWZ9-F1
#
_cell.length_a   1.000
_cell.length_b   1.000
_cell.length_c   1.000
_cell.angle_alpha   90.00
_cell.angle_beta   90.00
_cell.angle_gamma   90.00
#
_symmetry.space_group_name_H-M   'P 1'
#
loop_
_entity.id
_entity.type
_entity.pdbx_description
1 polymer ?
#
loop_
_entity_poly.entity_id
_entity_poly.type
_entity_poly.pdbx_seq_one_letter_code
_entity_poly.pdbx_strand_id
1 'polypeptide(L)'
;MTSSHSTSLLPTIRSRCLLVNVPTPSLAEVKQWLMSQADGEEASKLFWLTTQPYRLLTIQQQGKVKLYSNLLEQLQNMFENTASINDVLKGLDSKNFEDYCNGLAAIVHQCICHSTGMKLDESLSQIYSILMARLGIQGLMTRYQALQKLKSDLQKTNLNPIMQLTHELNQW
;
A
#
# COMPACT_ATOMS: atom_id res chain seq x y z
N MET A 1 5.42 17.10 21.97
CA MET A 1 5.83 16.96 20.56
C MET A 1 6.01 15.48 20.28
N THR A 2 5.49 14.98 19.17
CA THR A 2 5.67 13.60 18.72
C THR A 2 6.50 13.60 17.43
N SER A 3 7.38 12.62 17.25
CA SER A 3 8.18 12.48 16.03
C SER A 3 8.34 11.00 15.70
N SER A 4 8.27 10.66 14.41
CA SER A 4 8.56 9.32 13.91
C SER A 4 10.05 8.96 14.01
N HIS A 5 10.92 9.98 14.05
CA HIS A 5 12.37 9.83 14.18
C HIS A 5 12.92 10.83 15.19
N SER A 6 13.36 10.34 16.35
CA SER A 6 13.98 11.17 17.40
C SER A 6 15.35 11.73 16.99
N THR A 7 16.00 11.13 15.99
CA THR A 7 17.30 11.55 15.44
C THR A 7 17.21 12.78 14.54
N SER A 8 16.05 13.04 13.96
CA SER A 8 15.79 14.25 13.16
C SER A 8 15.49 15.48 14.03
N LEU A 9 15.33 15.31 15.34
CA LEU A 9 15.14 16.41 16.28
C LEU A 9 16.49 17.06 16.61
N LEU A 10 16.45 18.38 16.80
CA LEU A 10 17.63 19.14 17.22
C LEU A 10 18.22 18.56 18.52
N PRO A 11 19.55 18.40 18.62
CA PRO A 11 20.21 17.85 19.80
C PRO A 11 19.84 18.57 21.11
N THR A 12 19.58 19.87 21.03
CA THR A 12 19.19 20.75 22.15
C THR A 12 17.80 20.45 22.72
N ILE A 13 16.89 19.92 21.90
CA ILE A 13 15.57 19.46 22.33
C ILE A 13 15.71 18.05 22.93
N ARG A 14 16.48 17.18 22.26
CA ARG A 14 16.70 15.79 22.71
C ARG A 14 17.33 15.71 24.10
N SER A 15 18.22 16.63 24.47
CA SER A 15 18.85 16.66 25.80
C SER A 15 17.96 17.23 26.91
N ARG A 16 16.86 17.89 26.56
CA ARG A 16 15.95 18.55 27.52
C ARG A 16 14.59 17.85 27.65
N CYS A 17 14.35 16.81 26.86
CA CYS A 17 13.10 16.05 26.87
C CYS A 17 13.35 14.59 27.25
N LEU A 18 12.43 14.00 28.01
CA LEU A 18 12.40 12.55 28.23
C LEU A 18 11.89 11.86 26.96
N LEU A 19 12.70 11.00 26.37
CA LEU A 19 12.29 10.16 25.25
C LEU A 19 11.44 9.00 25.77
N VAL A 20 10.16 8.99 25.42
CA VAL A 20 9.26 7.85 25.65
C VAL A 20 9.00 7.18 24.31
N ASN A 21 9.46 5.94 24.17
CA ASN A 21 9.21 5.15 22.97
C ASN A 21 7.85 4.48 23.09
N VAL A 22 6.98 4.71 22.11
CA VAL A 22 5.70 4.00 22.01
C VAL A 22 5.96 2.72 21.19
N PRO A 23 5.80 1.52 21.78
CA PRO A 23 6.04 0.28 21.05
C PRO A 23 5.00 0.08 19.95
N THR A 24 5.43 -0.52 18.83
CA THR A 24 4.51 -0.94 17.77
C THR A 24 3.78 -2.20 18.24
N PRO A 25 2.44 -2.23 18.21
CA PRO A 25 1.68 -3.41 18.62
C PRO A 25 1.95 -4.59 17.68
N SER A 26 1.84 -5.80 18.22
CA SER A 26 1.92 -7.03 17.44
C SER A 26 0.69 -7.22 16.54
N LEU A 27 0.83 -8.01 15.48
CA LEU A 27 -0.28 -8.29 14.55
C LEU A 27 -1.49 -8.91 15.27
N ALA A 28 -1.24 -9.79 16.25
CA ALA A 28 -2.29 -10.42 17.05
C ALA A 28 -3.07 -9.38 17.88
N GLU A 29 -2.39 -8.43 18.52
CA GLU A 29 -3.01 -7.36 19.30
C GLU A 29 -3.83 -6.42 18.40
N VAL A 30 -3.29 -6.08 17.21
CA VAL A 30 -4.02 -5.26 16.24
C VAL A 30 -5.28 -5.97 15.75
N LYS A 31 -5.20 -7.27 15.46
CA LYS A 31 -6.37 -8.06 15.04
C LYS A 31 -7.43 -8.11 16.13
N GLN A 32 -7.05 -8.39 17.37
CA GLN A 32 -7.97 -8.40 18.50
C GLN A 32 -8.64 -7.03 18.72
N TRP A 33 -7.87 -5.95 18.60
CA TRP A 33 -8.40 -4.59 18.71
C TRP A 33 -9.33 -4.22 17.55
N LEU A 34 -9.02 -4.62 16.32
CA LEU A 34 -9.92 -4.41 15.18
C LEU A 34 -11.24 -5.16 15.36
N MET A 35 -11.21 -6.39 15.87
CA MET A 35 -12.42 -7.16 16.14
C MET A 35 -13.36 -6.51 17.16
N SER A 36 -12.85 -5.59 18.02
CA SER A 36 -13.71 -4.82 18.92
C SER A 36 -14.33 -3.58 18.28
N GLN A 37 -13.99 -3.26 17.02
CA GLN A 37 -14.56 -2.16 16.25
C GLN A 37 -15.65 -2.69 15.31
N ALA A 38 -16.62 -1.85 14.93
CA ALA A 38 -17.59 -2.18 13.88
C ALA A 38 -16.84 -2.54 12.59
N ASP A 39 -17.30 -3.53 11.80
CA ASP A 39 -16.68 -3.95 10.52
C ASP A 39 -15.17 -4.26 10.54
N GLY A 40 -14.58 -4.53 11.72
CA GLY A 40 -13.15 -4.76 11.86
C GLY A 40 -12.63 -6.01 11.14
N GLU A 41 -13.52 -6.95 10.82
CA GLU A 41 -13.19 -8.14 10.02
C GLU A 41 -12.77 -7.76 8.59
N GLU A 42 -13.47 -6.83 7.96
CA GLU A 42 -13.12 -6.36 6.61
C GLU A 42 -11.82 -5.55 6.61
N ALA A 43 -11.57 -4.75 7.65
CA ALA A 43 -10.30 -4.05 7.82
C ALA A 43 -9.13 -5.02 8.05
N SER A 44 -9.37 -6.16 8.69
CA SER A 44 -8.34 -7.18 8.91
C SER A 44 -7.84 -7.83 7.61
N LYS A 45 -8.66 -7.85 6.54
CA LYS A 45 -8.23 -8.32 5.22
C LYS A 45 -7.20 -7.40 4.56
N LEU A 46 -6.99 -6.19 5.09
CA LEU A 46 -6.04 -5.21 4.57
C LEU A 46 -4.68 -5.22 5.29
N PHE A 47 -4.37 -6.27 6.05
CA PHE A 47 -3.05 -6.38 6.70
C PHE A 47 -1.87 -6.40 5.72
N TRP A 48 -2.10 -6.82 4.48
CA TRP A 48 -1.11 -6.75 3.41
C TRP A 48 -0.70 -5.29 3.08
N LEU A 49 -1.62 -4.32 3.27
CA LEU A 49 -1.39 -2.91 3.01
C LEU A 49 -0.67 -2.23 4.19
N THR A 50 -1.13 -2.46 5.41
CA THR A 50 -0.52 -1.87 6.60
C THR A 50 -0.86 -2.66 7.87
N THR A 51 0.09 -2.72 8.80
CA THR A 51 -0.09 -3.29 10.13
C THR A 51 -0.39 -2.22 11.19
N GLN A 52 -0.48 -0.94 10.80
CA GLN A 52 -0.75 0.16 11.72
C GLN A 52 -2.26 0.24 12.03
N PRO A 53 -2.68 0.06 13.30
CA PRO A 53 -4.10 -0.04 13.67
C PRO A 53 -4.90 1.22 13.30
N TYR A 54 -4.35 2.39 13.60
CA TYR A 54 -5.01 3.66 13.31
C TYR A 54 -5.18 3.89 11.81
N ARG A 55 -4.19 3.47 11.00
CA ARG A 55 -4.28 3.59 9.55
C ARG A 55 -5.39 2.71 8.98
N LEU A 56 -5.50 1.46 9.46
CA LEU A 56 -6.61 0.57 9.10
C LEU A 56 -7.96 1.17 9.48
N LEU A 57 -8.08 1.73 10.69
CA LEU A 57 -9.29 2.41 11.13
C LEU A 57 -9.65 3.62 10.24
N THR A 58 -8.66 4.44 9.85
CA THR A 58 -8.91 5.58 8.97
C THR A 58 -9.38 5.17 7.58
N ILE A 59 -8.83 4.09 7.02
CA ILE A 59 -9.27 3.53 5.73
C ILE A 59 -10.72 3.06 5.84
N GLN A 60 -11.07 2.44 6.96
CA GLN A 60 -12.42 2.00 7.24
C GLN A 60 -13.41 3.16 7.38
N GLN A 61 -13.09 4.17 8.19
CA GLN A 61 -13.94 5.34 8.39
C GLN A 61 -14.13 6.16 7.10
N GLN A 62 -13.15 6.14 6.20
CA GLN A 62 -13.24 6.78 4.89
C GLN A 62 -14.01 5.95 3.85
N GLY A 63 -14.48 4.75 4.19
CA GLY A 63 -15.18 3.85 3.27
C GLY A 63 -14.28 3.30 2.15
N LYS A 64 -12.96 3.37 2.31
CA LYS A 64 -11.97 2.97 1.28
C LYS A 64 -11.61 1.50 1.31
N VAL A 65 -12.18 0.71 2.22
CA VAL A 65 -11.90 -0.73 2.33
C VAL A 65 -12.20 -1.45 1.02
N LYS A 66 -13.35 -1.13 0.40
CA LYS A 66 -13.76 -1.68 -0.90
C LYS A 66 -12.79 -1.35 -2.03
N LEU A 67 -12.15 -0.17 -1.99
CA LEU A 67 -11.16 0.22 -2.99
C LEU A 67 -9.97 -0.75 -2.96
N TYR A 68 -9.44 -1.01 -1.76
CA TYR A 68 -8.27 -1.89 -1.61
C TYR A 68 -8.61 -3.37 -1.80
N SER A 69 -9.78 -3.85 -1.38
CA SER A 69 -10.19 -5.23 -1.65
C SER A 69 -10.37 -5.47 -3.15
N ASN A 70 -11.02 -4.53 -3.85
CA ASN A 70 -11.25 -4.64 -5.28
C ASN A 70 -9.96 -4.48 -6.08
N LEU A 71 -8.95 -3.77 -5.56
CA LEU A 71 -7.67 -3.58 -6.23
C LEU A 71 -6.98 -4.92 -6.54
N LEU A 72 -6.99 -5.86 -5.59
CA LEU A 72 -6.37 -7.18 -5.78
C LEU A 72 -7.10 -7.96 -6.88
N GLU A 73 -8.43 -7.98 -6.83
CA GLU A 73 -9.28 -8.67 -7.82
C GLU A 73 -9.13 -8.05 -9.21
N GLN A 74 -9.13 -6.72 -9.31
CA GLN A 74 -8.95 -5.99 -10.56
C GLN A 74 -7.57 -6.26 -11.17
N LEU A 75 -6.50 -6.29 -10.36
CA LEU A 75 -5.17 -6.64 -10.83
C LEU A 75 -5.09 -8.08 -11.34
N GLN A 76 -5.69 -9.03 -10.63
CA GLN A 76 -5.74 -10.42 -11.09
C GLN A 76 -6.45 -10.51 -12.45
N ASN A 77 -7.63 -9.90 -12.57
CA ASN A 77 -8.38 -9.85 -13.82
C ASN A 77 -7.61 -9.17 -14.97
N MET A 78 -6.84 -8.12 -14.65
CA MET A 78 -5.95 -7.46 -15.62
C MET A 78 -4.89 -8.42 -16.13
N PHE A 79 -4.23 -9.16 -15.25
CA PHE A 79 -3.19 -10.10 -15.65
C PHE A 79 -3.74 -11.33 -16.38
N GLU A 80 -4.96 -11.77 -16.05
CA GLU A 80 -5.66 -12.84 -16.76
C GLU A 80 -6.26 -12.38 -18.10
N ASN A 81 -6.08 -11.11 -18.48
CA ASN A 81 -6.65 -10.46 -19.66
C ASN A 81 -8.20 -10.50 -19.70
N THR A 82 -8.85 -10.64 -18.55
CA THR A 82 -10.32 -10.63 -18.42
C THR A 82 -10.87 -9.22 -18.23
N ALA A 83 -10.04 -8.26 -17.80
CA ALA A 83 -10.38 -6.85 -17.68
C ALA A 83 -9.34 -5.95 -18.35
N SER A 84 -9.78 -4.85 -18.97
CA SER A 84 -8.86 -3.86 -19.54
C SER A 84 -8.28 -2.95 -18.46
N ILE A 85 -7.13 -2.32 -18.72
CA ILE A 85 -6.55 -1.33 -17.79
C ILE A 85 -7.54 -0.18 -17.50
N ASN A 86 -8.39 0.17 -18.47
CA ASN A 86 -9.42 1.19 -18.25
C ASN A 86 -10.51 0.74 -17.26
N ASP A 87 -10.80 -0.56 -17.21
CA ASP A 87 -11.74 -1.13 -16.24
C ASP A 87 -11.13 -1.18 -14.83
N VAL A 88 -9.84 -1.48 -14.75
CA VAL A 88 -9.05 -1.47 -13.51
C VAL A 88 -8.97 -0.07 -12.91
N LEU A 89 -8.83 0.95 -13.76
CA LEU A 89 -8.77 2.36 -13.36
C LEU A 89 -10.15 3.04 -13.29
N LYS A 90 -11.23 2.28 -13.47
CA LYS A 90 -12.59 2.82 -13.48
C LYS A 90 -12.97 3.33 -12.08
N GLY A 91 -13.30 4.62 -12.00
CA GLY A 91 -13.60 5.29 -10.73
C GLY A 91 -12.38 5.87 -10.01
N LEU A 92 -11.20 5.84 -10.64
CA LEU A 92 -10.04 6.60 -10.20
C LEU A 92 -10.30 8.09 -10.37
N ASP A 93 -10.14 8.85 -9.29
CA ASP A 93 -10.21 10.31 -9.27
C ASP A 93 -8.97 10.88 -8.55
N SER A 94 -8.81 12.20 -8.60
CA SER A 94 -7.66 12.86 -7.96
C SER A 94 -7.64 12.68 -6.43
N LYS A 95 -8.75 12.25 -5.81
CA LYS A 95 -8.89 12.09 -4.36
C LYS A 95 -8.46 10.70 -3.89
N ASN A 96 -8.65 9.67 -4.71
CA ASN A 96 -8.33 8.28 -4.41
C ASN A 96 -7.08 7.77 -5.14
N PHE A 97 -6.53 8.57 -6.06
CA PHE A 97 -5.31 8.25 -6.79
C PHE A 97 -4.15 7.85 -5.89
N GLU A 98 -3.90 8.62 -4.83
CA GLU A 98 -2.79 8.34 -3.92
C GLU A 98 -2.99 7.01 -3.20
N ASP A 99 -4.22 6.70 -2.79
CA ASP A 99 -4.57 5.42 -2.18
C ASP A 99 -4.32 4.26 -3.14
N TYR A 100 -4.69 4.42 -4.42
CA TYR A 100 -4.45 3.42 -5.44
C TYR A 100 -2.95 3.16 -5.64
N CYS A 101 -2.15 4.22 -5.78
CA CYS A 101 -0.70 4.08 -5.90
C CYS A 101 -0.05 3.46 -4.65
N ASN A 102 -0.55 3.83 -3.46
CA ASN A 102 -0.08 3.22 -2.21
C ASN A 102 -0.42 1.71 -2.17
N GLY A 103 -1.60 1.32 -2.64
CA GLY A 103 -2.00 -0.08 -2.76
C GLY A 103 -1.10 -0.86 -3.72
N LEU A 104 -0.89 -0.36 -4.94
CA LEU A 104 0.02 -0.98 -5.92
C LEU A 104 1.44 -1.09 -5.37
N ALA A 105 1.95 -0.01 -4.77
CA ALA A 105 3.29 0.02 -4.19
C ALA A 105 3.42 -0.99 -3.04
N ALA A 106 2.39 -1.13 -2.20
CA ALA A 106 2.39 -2.11 -1.12
C ALA A 106 2.44 -3.55 -1.66
N ILE A 107 1.66 -3.88 -2.70
CA ILE A 107 1.68 -5.20 -3.34
C ILE A 107 3.08 -5.52 -3.86
N VAL A 108 3.67 -4.62 -4.65
CA VAL A 108 5.01 -4.81 -5.22
C VAL A 108 6.05 -4.92 -4.11
N HIS A 109 5.98 -4.07 -3.09
CA HIS A 109 6.90 -4.12 -1.94
C HIS A 109 6.81 -5.46 -1.18
N GLN A 110 5.61 -5.95 -0.90
CA GLN A 110 5.42 -7.25 -0.26
C GLN A 110 5.97 -8.40 -1.11
N CYS A 111 5.80 -8.34 -2.44
CA CYS A 111 6.38 -9.32 -3.36
C CYS A 111 7.92 -9.30 -3.32
N ILE A 112 8.52 -8.11 -3.29
CA ILE A 112 9.97 -7.94 -3.16
C ILE A 112 10.44 -8.51 -1.80
N CYS A 113 9.78 -8.17 -0.69
CA CYS A 113 10.12 -8.69 0.63
C CYS A 113 9.98 -10.22 0.72
N HIS A 114 8.96 -10.79 0.09
CA HIS A 114 8.79 -12.24 0.02
C HIS A 114 9.95 -12.91 -0.72
N SER A 115 10.46 -12.28 -1.79
CA SER A 115 11.65 -12.78 -2.50
C SER A 115 12.91 -12.82 -1.63
N THR A 116 12.96 -12.05 -0.54
CA THR A 116 14.06 -12.06 0.45
C THR A 116 13.77 -12.93 1.68
N GLY A 117 12.70 -13.74 1.66
CA GLY A 117 12.37 -14.71 2.71
C GLY A 117 11.39 -14.23 3.78
N MET A 118 10.77 -13.05 3.61
CA MET A 118 9.67 -12.64 4.49
C MET A 118 8.40 -13.43 4.17
N LYS A 119 7.50 -13.59 5.15
CA LYS A 119 6.19 -14.21 4.93
C LYS A 119 5.30 -13.29 4.09
N LEU A 120 4.61 -13.85 3.10
CA LEU A 120 3.61 -13.16 2.30
C LEU A 120 2.22 -13.44 2.85
N ASP A 121 1.33 -12.45 2.75
CA ASP A 121 -0.10 -12.65 3.01
C ASP A 121 -0.71 -13.60 1.99
N GLU A 122 -1.58 -14.51 2.42
CA GLU A 122 -2.22 -15.51 1.55
C GLU A 122 -2.98 -14.85 0.39
N SER A 123 -3.59 -13.68 0.64
CA SER A 123 -4.33 -12.88 -0.36
C SER A 123 -3.46 -12.43 -1.53
N LEU A 124 -2.14 -12.34 -1.34
CA LEU A 124 -1.19 -11.91 -2.38
C LEU A 124 -0.51 -13.08 -3.11
N SER A 125 -0.71 -14.32 -2.67
CA SER A 125 0.01 -15.49 -3.20
C SER A 125 -0.18 -15.68 -4.71
N GLN A 126 -1.41 -15.57 -5.20
CA GLN A 126 -1.74 -15.70 -6.62
C GLN A 126 -1.10 -14.57 -7.45
N ILE A 127 -1.24 -13.32 -7.02
CA ILE A 127 -0.66 -12.14 -7.69
C ILE A 127 0.88 -12.24 -7.72
N TYR A 128 1.49 -12.67 -6.62
CA TYR A 128 2.94 -12.84 -6.53
C TYR A 128 3.47 -13.77 -7.62
N SER A 129 2.83 -14.93 -7.81
CA SER A 129 3.26 -15.90 -8.82
C SER A 129 3.23 -15.32 -10.24
N ILE A 130 2.19 -14.55 -10.57
CA ILE A 130 2.00 -13.90 -11.86
C ILE A 130 3.03 -12.79 -12.07
N LEU A 131 3.19 -11.91 -11.08
CA LEU A 131 4.14 -10.79 -11.11
C LEU A 131 5.58 -11.28 -11.28
N MET A 132 5.95 -12.33 -10.55
CA MET A 132 7.27 -12.94 -10.65
C MET A 132 7.51 -13.57 -12.02
N ALA A 133 6.51 -14.22 -12.61
CA ALA A 133 6.61 -14.82 -13.94
C ALA A 133 6.74 -13.77 -15.06
N ARG A 134 6.04 -12.64 -14.95
CA ARG A 134 6.04 -11.58 -15.98
C ARG A 134 7.21 -10.62 -15.89
N LEU A 135 7.52 -10.13 -14.69
CA LEU A 135 8.48 -9.03 -14.49
C LEU A 135 9.81 -9.48 -13.88
N GLY A 136 9.78 -10.56 -13.09
CA GLY A 136 10.89 -10.92 -12.21
C GLY A 136 11.21 -9.86 -11.15
N ILE A 137 12.21 -10.14 -10.30
CA ILE A 137 12.53 -9.30 -9.14
C ILE A 137 13.05 -7.91 -9.57
N GLN A 138 13.92 -7.85 -10.57
CA GLN A 138 14.46 -6.58 -11.06
C GLN A 138 13.37 -5.69 -11.64
N GLY A 139 12.45 -6.26 -12.43
CA GLY A 139 11.30 -5.54 -12.96
C GLY A 139 10.43 -4.99 -11.83
N LEU A 140 10.12 -5.80 -10.82
CA LEU A 140 9.35 -5.35 -9.65
C LEU A 140 10.02 -4.18 -8.91
N MET A 141 11.34 -4.22 -8.71
CA MET A 141 12.08 -3.11 -8.09
C MET A 141 11.98 -1.83 -8.92
N THR A 142 12.13 -1.92 -10.24
CA THR A 142 11.98 -0.77 -11.14
C THR A 142 10.57 -0.20 -11.10
N ARG A 143 9.53 -1.06 -11.12
CA ARG A 143 8.13 -0.63 -11.01
C ARG A 143 7.81 0.02 -9.66
N TYR A 144 8.35 -0.52 -8.57
CA TYR A 144 8.21 0.10 -7.26
C TYR A 144 8.79 1.52 -7.23
N GLN A 145 10.00 1.71 -7.77
CA GLN A 145 10.62 3.04 -7.86
C GLN A 145 9.82 3.99 -8.76
N ALA A 146 9.30 3.51 -9.89
CA ALA A 146 8.47 4.29 -10.80
C ALA A 146 7.18 4.78 -10.11
N LEU A 147 6.50 3.92 -9.34
CA LEU A 147 5.33 4.32 -8.55
C LEU A 147 5.65 5.37 -7.48
N GLN A 148 6.78 5.24 -6.77
CA GLN A 148 7.19 6.24 -5.78
C GLN A 148 7.50 7.59 -6.45
N LYS A 149 8.16 7.56 -7.61
CA LYS A 149 8.45 8.76 -8.40
C LYS A 149 7.15 9.40 -8.90
N LEU A 150 6.23 8.61 -9.46
CA LEU A 150 4.93 9.07 -9.93
C LEU A 150 4.15 9.79 -8.83
N LYS A 151 4.15 9.22 -7.61
CA LYS A 151 3.53 9.84 -6.44
C LYS A 151 4.16 11.21 -6.10
N SER A 152 5.49 11.31 -6.10
CA SER A 152 6.19 12.59 -5.87
C SER A 152 5.89 13.61 -6.98
N ASP A 153 5.90 13.18 -8.23
CA ASP A 153 5.77 14.06 -9.38
C ASP A 153 4.35 14.64 -9.47
N LEU A 154 3.32 13.86 -9.18
CA LEU A 154 1.93 14.33 -9.15
C LEU A 154 1.62 15.28 -7.99
N GLN A 155 2.37 15.22 -6.89
CA GLN A 155 2.26 16.24 -5.83
C GLN A 155 2.85 17.59 -6.26
N LYS A 156 3.74 17.61 -7.25
CA LYS A 156 4.47 18.80 -7.72
C LYS A 156 3.95 19.34 -9.04
N THR A 157 3.24 18.54 -9.83
CA THR A 157 2.86 18.84 -11.20
C THR A 157 1.37 18.59 -11.44
N ASN A 158 0.72 19.40 -12.28
CA ASN A 158 -0.68 19.21 -12.71
C ASN A 158 -0.81 18.14 -13.81
N LEU A 159 -0.03 17.06 -13.75
CA LEU A 159 -0.12 15.96 -14.71
C LEU A 159 -1.43 15.20 -14.52
N ASN A 160 -1.95 14.60 -15.60
CA ASN A 160 -3.16 13.79 -15.53
C ASN A 160 -2.85 12.43 -14.84
N PRO A 161 -3.37 12.18 -13.62
CA PRO A 161 -3.03 11.01 -12.83
C PRO A 161 -3.48 9.70 -13.49
N ILE A 162 -4.64 9.70 -14.16
CA ILE A 162 -5.17 8.51 -14.83
C ILE A 162 -4.24 8.09 -15.96
N MET A 163 -3.86 9.04 -16.84
CA MET A 163 -2.99 8.75 -17.98
C MET A 163 -1.63 8.19 -17.54
N GLN A 164 -1.04 8.75 -16.49
CA GLN A 164 0.25 8.29 -15.97
C GLN A 164 0.16 6.87 -15.40
N LEU A 165 -0.90 6.58 -14.67
CA LEU A 165 -1.10 5.24 -14.11
C LEU A 165 -1.44 4.20 -15.18
N THR A 166 -2.20 4.59 -16.21
CA THR A 166 -2.41 3.76 -17.39
C THR A 166 -1.08 3.43 -18.05
N HIS A 167 -0.21 4.42 -18.24
CA HIS A 167 1.11 4.19 -18.80
C HIS A 167 1.94 3.25 -17.93
N GLU A 168 1.97 3.44 -16.60
CA GLU A 168 2.68 2.53 -15.69
C GLU A 168 2.16 1.09 -15.75
N LEU A 169 0.84 0.88 -15.68
CA LEU A 169 0.23 -0.45 -15.72
C LEU A 169 0.43 -1.16 -17.07
N ASN A 170 0.56 -0.41 -18.17
CA ASN A 170 0.92 -1.02 -19.47
C ASN A 170 2.33 -1.62 -19.49
N GLN A 171 3.20 -1.26 -18.54
CA GLN A 171 4.56 -1.78 -18.46
C GLN A 171 4.70 -2.96 -17.48
N TRP A 172 3.58 -3.47 -16.96
CA TRP A 172 3.50 -4.57 -16.00
C TRP A 172 3.27 -5.93 -16.66
#